data_AF-A0A6L8U997-F1
#
_entry.id   AF-A0A6L8U997-F1
#
_cell.length_a   1.000
_cell.length_b   1.000
_cell.length_c   1.000
_cell.angle_alpha   90.00
_cell.angle_beta   90.00
_cell.angle_gamma   90.00
#
_symmetry.space_group_name_H-M   'P 1'
#
loop_
_entity.id
_entity.type
_entity.pdbx_description
1 polymer ?
#
loop_
_entity_poly.entity_id
_entity_poly.type
_entity_poly.pdbx_seq_one_letter_code
_entity_poly.pdbx_strand_id
1 'polypeptide(L)'
;MAKKKDSKFQITEIFVAKAGKDWNRRFHGTLNREKDENGKECLVRGKIFIKTATHDGFVLSTAKDEWELGKNLDELVWLVLDFALHDYDKKDLIICAIPVVMS
;
A
#
# COMPACT_ATOMS: atom_id res chain seq x y z
N MET A 1 -13.03 4.69 42.12
CA MET A 1 -13.39 5.18 40.78
C MET A 1 -12.56 4.42 39.75
N ALA A 2 -13.16 3.50 39.01
CA ALA A 2 -12.44 2.73 37.98
C ALA A 2 -12.23 3.63 36.74
N LYS A 3 -10.97 3.86 36.35
CA LYS A 3 -10.64 4.52 35.09
C LYS A 3 -11.18 3.65 33.93
N LYS A 4 -12.22 4.13 33.23
CA LYS A 4 -12.59 3.56 31.92
C LYS A 4 -11.36 3.68 31.03
N LYS A 5 -10.76 2.55 30.64
CA LYS A 5 -9.83 2.53 29.51
C LYS A 5 -10.66 2.88 28.28
N ASP A 6 -10.46 4.07 27.72
CA ASP A 6 -10.92 4.37 26.37
C ASP A 6 -10.25 3.38 25.43
N SER A 7 -11.00 2.34 25.05
CA SER A 7 -10.61 1.44 23.98
C SER A 7 -10.60 2.28 22.70
N LYS A 8 -9.41 2.77 22.32
CA LYS A 8 -9.19 3.41 21.02
C LYS A 8 -9.32 2.33 19.95
N PHE A 9 -10.53 2.15 19.43
CA PHE A 9 -10.75 1.30 18.26
C PHE A 9 -10.18 2.01 17.03
N GLN A 10 -9.26 1.36 16.33
CA GLN A 10 -8.73 1.82 15.05
C GLN A 10 -9.36 0.96 13.96
N ILE A 11 -10.11 1.58 13.07
CA ILE A 11 -10.62 0.94 11.86
C ILE A 11 -9.51 1.04 10.81
N THR A 12 -9.02 -0.11 10.36
CA THR A 12 -8.00 -0.20 9.30
C THR A 12 -8.64 -0.85 8.08
N GLU A 13 -8.61 -0.17 6.95
CA GLU A 13 -9.09 -0.72 5.69
C GLU A 13 -8.04 -1.68 5.11
N ILE A 14 -8.50 -2.85 4.65
CA ILE A 14 -7.65 -3.87 4.02
C ILE A 14 -7.89 -3.83 2.52
N PHE A 15 -6.80 -3.90 1.75
CA PHE A 15 -6.82 -3.93 0.29
C PHE A 15 -6.08 -5.17 -0.24
N VAL A 16 -6.39 -5.59 -1.47
CA VAL A 16 -5.74 -6.72 -2.14
C VAL A 16 -5.20 -6.28 -3.48
N ALA A 17 -3.90 -6.50 -3.72
CA ALA A 17 -3.31 -6.34 -5.05
C ALA A 17 -2.96 -7.69 -5.67
N LYS A 18 -2.97 -7.73 -6.99
CA LYS A 18 -2.54 -8.89 -7.79
C LYS A 18 -1.18 -8.67 -8.41
N ALA A 19 -0.44 -9.75 -8.59
CA ALA A 19 0.80 -9.79 -9.36
C ALA A 19 0.52 -10.39 -10.74
N GLY A 20 0.53 -9.54 -11.77
CA GLY A 20 0.32 -9.95 -13.16
C GLY A 20 -1.16 -9.97 -13.59
N LYS A 21 -1.48 -10.81 -14.58
CA LYS A 21 -2.80 -10.78 -15.25
C LYS A 21 -3.92 -11.39 -14.43
N ASP A 22 -3.61 -12.35 -13.56
CA ASP A 22 -4.58 -13.17 -12.84
C ASP A 22 -4.50 -12.99 -11.31
N TRP A 23 -5.55 -13.40 -10.60
CA TRP A 23 -5.63 -13.30 -9.12
C TRP A 23 -4.93 -14.44 -8.36
N ASN A 24 -4.21 -15.32 -9.08
CA ASN A 24 -3.51 -16.46 -8.47
C ASN A 24 -2.37 -16.02 -7.53
N ARG A 25 -1.76 -14.86 -7.82
CA ARG A 25 -0.73 -14.24 -6.98
C ARG A 25 -1.31 -12.96 -6.42
N ARG A 26 -1.76 -13.03 -5.17
CA ARG A 26 -2.44 -11.91 -4.50
C ARG A 26 -1.80 -11.60 -3.15
N PHE A 27 -1.72 -10.32 -2.84
CA PHE A 27 -1.09 -9.81 -1.63
C PHE A 27 -2.03 -8.86 -0.92
N HIS A 28 -2.02 -8.94 0.41
CA HIS A 28 -2.88 -8.12 1.24
C HIS A 28 -2.10 -6.92 1.75
N GLY A 29 -2.80 -5.80 1.87
CA GLY A 29 -2.25 -4.55 2.33
C GLY A 29 -3.24 -3.77 3.16
N THR A 30 -2.75 -2.63 3.66
CA THR A 30 -3.55 -1.66 4.40
C THR A 30 -3.70 -0.39 3.59
N LEU A 31 -4.88 0.20 3.66
CA LEU A 31 -5.20 1.47 3.04
C LEU A 31 -5.40 2.53 4.12
N ASN A 32 -4.89 3.73 3.88
CA ASN A 32 -5.04 4.88 4.75
C ASN A 32 -5.44 6.09 3.92
N ARG A 33 -6.50 6.78 4.34
CA ARG A 33 -7.08 7.93 3.64
C ARG A 33 -6.74 9.21 4.39
N GLU A 34 -6.12 10.14 3.69
CA GLU A 34 -5.83 11.47 4.19
C GLU A 34 -6.89 12.44 3.68
N LYS A 35 -7.44 13.23 4.59
CA LYS A 35 -8.48 14.23 4.31
C LYS A 35 -7.89 15.63 4.40
N ASP A 36 -8.35 16.54 3.56
CA ASP A 36 -8.06 17.96 3.67
C ASP A 36 -8.81 18.63 4.83
N GLU A 37 -8.58 19.94 4.98
CA GLU A 37 -9.21 20.79 5.99
C GLU A 37 -10.75 20.81 5.88
N ASN A 38 -11.31 20.46 4.73
CA ASN A 38 -12.75 20.39 4.47
C ASN A 38 -13.32 18.97 4.66
N GLY A 39 -12.50 18.01 5.08
CA GLY A 39 -12.88 16.61 5.26
C GLY A 39 -13.01 15.82 3.96
N LYS A 40 -12.58 16.39 2.83
CA LYS A 40 -12.54 15.72 1.53
C LYS A 40 -11.28 14.86 1.43
N GLU A 41 -11.42 13.64 0.92
CA GLU A 41 -10.28 12.76 0.67
C GLU A 41 -9.39 13.38 -0.42
N CYS A 42 -8.14 13.66 -0.07
CA CYS A 42 -7.17 14.28 -0.99
C CYS A 42 -6.04 13.34 -1.38
N LEU A 43 -5.78 12.32 -0.55
CA LEU A 43 -4.71 11.37 -0.82
C LEU A 43 -5.06 10.02 -0.20
N VAL A 44 -4.87 8.95 -0.98
CA VAL A 44 -5.02 7.57 -0.51
C VAL A 44 -3.65 6.92 -0.54
N ARG A 45 -3.25 6.31 0.57
CA ARG A 45 -1.97 5.61 0.74
C ARG A 45 -2.22 4.12 0.91
N GLY A 46 -1.51 3.31 0.14
CA GLY A 46 -1.54 1.86 0.23
C GLY A 46 -0.19 1.30 0.63
N LYS A 47 -0.20 0.28 1.50
CA LYS A 47 0.98 -0.48 1.90
C LYS A 47 0.70 -1.96 1.74
N ILE A 48 1.52 -2.65 0.96
CA ILE A 48 1.42 -4.10 0.72
C ILE A 48 2.66 -4.78 1.24
N PHE A 49 2.48 -5.86 1.99
CA PHE A 49 3.59 -6.70 2.43
C PHE A 49 3.76 -7.87 1.46
N ILE A 50 4.96 -7.98 0.89
CA ILE A 50 5.32 -9.06 -0.02
C ILE A 50 6.32 -9.95 0.70
N LYS A 51 5.87 -11.15 1.07
CA LYS A 51 6.72 -12.18 1.68
C LYS A 51 6.66 -13.46 0.85
N THR A 52 7.74 -13.75 0.16
CA THR A 52 7.96 -14.96 -0.64
C THR A 52 9.29 -15.60 -0.24
N ALA A 53 9.65 -16.74 -0.86
CA ALA A 53 10.96 -17.34 -0.64
C ALA A 53 12.13 -16.44 -1.10
N THR A 54 11.86 -15.51 -2.01
CA THR A 54 12.86 -14.65 -2.66
C THR A 54 12.76 -13.18 -2.23
N HIS A 55 11.62 -12.74 -1.69
CA HIS A 55 11.38 -11.34 -1.31
C HIS A 55 10.82 -11.23 0.10
N ASP A 56 11.35 -10.28 0.86
CA ASP A 56 10.82 -9.87 2.17
C ASP A 56 10.86 -8.35 2.20
N GLY A 57 9.71 -7.70 1.97
CA GLY A 57 9.67 -6.24 1.81
C GLY A 57 8.27 -5.66 1.65
N PHE A 58 8.21 -4.34 1.47
CA PHE A 58 6.95 -3.60 1.38
C PHE A 58 6.86 -2.79 0.09
N VAL A 59 5.69 -2.86 -0.54
CA VAL A 59 5.31 -1.94 -1.62
C VAL A 59 4.46 -0.83 -1.04
N LEU A 60 4.81 0.42 -1.36
CA LEU A 60 4.11 1.61 -0.91
C LEU A 60 3.68 2.42 -2.13
N SER A 61 2.44 2.88 -2.13
CA SER A 61 1.95 3.75 -3.20
C SER A 61 0.98 4.76 -2.64
N THR A 62 0.92 5.90 -3.30
CA THR A 62 -0.03 6.96 -2.99
C THR A 62 -0.71 7.40 -4.28
N ALA A 63 -1.98 7.77 -4.20
CA ALA A 63 -2.74 8.25 -5.34
C ALA A 63 -3.86 9.20 -4.89
N LYS A 64 -4.48 9.89 -5.85
CA LYS A 64 -5.61 10.79 -5.60
C LYS A 64 -6.91 10.06 -5.26
N ASP A 65 -7.03 8.81 -5.69
CA ASP A 65 -8.21 7.97 -5.48
C ASP A 65 -7.84 6.48 -5.36
N GLU A 66 -8.76 5.68 -4.83
CA GLU A 66 -8.58 4.25 -4.57
C GLU A 66 -8.35 3.43 -5.85
N TRP A 67 -8.93 3.85 -6.97
CA TRP A 67 -8.83 3.13 -8.24
C TRP A 67 -7.43 3.26 -8.85
N GLU A 68 -6.90 4.48 -8.86
CA GLU A 68 -5.53 4.76 -9.28
C GLU A 68 -4.52 4.10 -8.32
N LEU A 69 -4.78 4.14 -7.01
CA LEU A 69 -3.95 3.44 -6.03
C LEU A 69 -3.90 1.93 -6.32
N GLY A 70 -5.05 1.30 -6.57
CA GLY A 70 -5.13 -0.13 -6.85
C GLY A 70 -4.30 -0.53 -8.07
N LYS A 71 -4.38 0.23 -9.17
CA LYS A 71 -3.56 0.00 -10.37
C LYS A 71 -2.07 0.14 -10.08
N ASN A 72 -1.67 1.19 -9.37
CA ASN A 72 -0.27 1.42 -9.03
C ASN A 72 0.27 0.27 -8.16
N LEU A 73 -0.52 -0.20 -7.19
CA LEU A 73 -0.13 -1.31 -6.33
C LEU A 73 -0.03 -2.63 -7.09
N ASP A 74 -0.98 -2.95 -7.97
CA ASP A 74 -0.94 -4.14 -8.82
C ASP A 74 0.33 -4.15 -9.69
N GLU A 75 0.63 -3.02 -10.32
CA GLU A 75 1.81 -2.87 -11.18
C GLU A 75 3.11 -2.97 -10.37
N LEU A 76 3.20 -2.29 -9.23
CA LEU A 76 4.39 -2.36 -8.37
C LEU A 76 4.63 -3.77 -7.82
N VAL A 77 3.57 -4.47 -7.40
CA VAL A 77 3.67 -5.86 -6.94
C VAL A 77 4.17 -6.74 -8.08
N TRP A 78 3.65 -6.55 -9.30
CA TRP A 78 4.10 -7.30 -10.48
C TRP A 78 5.56 -7.02 -10.82
N LEU A 79 5.99 -5.76 -10.81
CA LEU A 79 7.36 -5.33 -11.07
C LEU A 79 8.35 -5.87 -10.04
N VAL A 80 7.99 -5.84 -8.75
CA VAL A 80 8.83 -6.40 -7.69
C VAL A 80 9.06 -7.88 -7.92
N LEU A 81 8.01 -8.64 -8.23
CA LEU A 81 8.11 -10.08 -8.29
C LEU A 81 8.69 -10.63 -9.59
N ASP A 82 8.38 -10.02 -10.74
CA ASP A 82 8.71 -10.60 -12.05
C ASP A 82 9.87 -9.89 -12.75
N PHE A 83 10.15 -8.63 -12.38
CA PHE A 83 11.20 -7.82 -13.01
C PHE A 83 12.37 -7.53 -12.07
N ALA A 84 12.39 -8.15 -10.89
CA ALA A 84 13.48 -8.04 -9.91
C ALA A 84 13.93 -6.59 -9.68
N LEU A 85 12.97 -5.64 -9.60
CA LEU A 85 13.23 -4.20 -9.48
C LEU A 85 13.99 -3.81 -8.18
N HIS A 86 14.34 -4.79 -7.37
CA HIS A 86 14.86 -4.71 -6.02
C HIS A 86 16.14 -5.54 -5.81
N ASP A 87 16.79 -6.00 -6.89
CA ASP A 87 18.05 -6.76 -6.82
C ASP A 87 19.26 -5.85 -6.50
N TYR A 88 19.11 -4.99 -5.51
CA TYR A 88 20.18 -4.26 -4.84
C TYR A 88 20.07 -4.52 -3.34
N ASP A 89 20.75 -5.59 -2.91
CA ASP A 89 21.20 -5.87 -1.55
C ASP A 89 20.11 -5.89 -0.44
N LYS A 90 19.31 -6.96 -0.45
CA LYS A 90 18.63 -7.61 0.70
C LYS A 90 18.40 -6.79 1.98
N LYS A 91 17.80 -5.59 1.93
CA LYS A 91 17.21 -4.94 3.11
C LYS A 91 16.01 -4.08 2.68
N ASP A 92 14.86 -4.37 3.26
CA ASP A 92 13.65 -3.54 3.34
C ASP A 92 13.45 -2.57 2.18
N LEU A 93 13.17 -3.12 0.99
CA LEU A 93 12.85 -2.31 -0.17
C LEU A 93 11.52 -1.58 0.07
N ILE A 94 11.56 -0.25 -0.08
CA ILE A 94 10.41 0.63 -0.17
C ILE A 94 10.41 1.22 -1.58
N ILE A 95 9.57 0.70 -2.48
CA ILE A 95 9.24 1.41 -3.71
C ILE A 95 8.06 2.30 -3.40
N CYS A 96 8.19 3.60 -3.67
CA CYS A 96 7.19 4.61 -3.38
C CYS A 96 6.85 5.36 -4.67
N ALA A 97 5.60 5.26 -5.13
CA ALA A 97 5.05 6.16 -6.13
C ALA A 97 4.38 7.34 -5.41
N ILE A 98 4.94 8.55 -5.59
CA ILE A 98 4.39 9.79 -5.03
C ILE A 98 3.76 10.57 -6.19
N PRO A 99 2.43 10.79 -6.21
CA PRO A 99 1.82 11.70 -7.16
C PRO A 99 2.27 13.12 -6.78
N VAL A 100 2.86 13.84 -7.73
CA VAL A 100 3.12 15.27 -7.58
C VAL A 100 1.75 15.96 -7.59
N VAL A 101 1.27 16.36 -6.41
CA VAL A 101 0.11 17.24 -6.29
C VAL A 101 0.57 18.62 -6.74
N MET A 102 0.39 18.94 -8.03
CA MET A 102 0.59 20.31 -8.52
C MET A 102 -0.52 21.17 -7.92
N SER A 103 -0.10 22.10 -7.06
CA SER A 103 -0.95 23.12 -6.44
C SER A 103 -1.18 24.31 -7.36
#